data_AF-A0A450TE02-F1
#
_entry.id   AF-A0A450TE02-F1
#
_cell.length_a   1.000
_cell.length_b   1.000
_cell.length_c   1.000
_cell.angle_alpha   90.00
_cell.angle_beta   90.00
_cell.angle_gamma   90.00
#
_symmetry.space_group_name_H-M   'P 1'
#
loop_
_entity.id
_entity.type
_entity.pdbx_description
1 polymer ?
#
loop_
_entity_poly.entity_id
_entity_poly.type
_entity_poly.pdbx_seq_one_letter_code
_entity_poly.pdbx_strand_id
1 'polypeptide(L)'
;MKQLLKHPIHLFSVGFGAGLVSIAPGTAGTLVGVVFYICLQSLSLSWYLPVVAILFIPGGWFCGVTARTLVVHDHPAIVWDEIVGFLITMIAVPMGWSWVLAGFILFRLFDIAKPWPIGIIDRHVRGGSVYPPPNEKIRPLFSVGGA
;
A
#
# COMPACT_ATOMS: atom_id res chain seq x y z
N MET A 1 3.65 -11.83 12.72
CA MET A 1 2.87 -11.39 11.52
C MET A 1 1.38 -11.71 11.57
N LYS A 2 0.92 -12.95 11.83
CA LYS A 2 -0.54 -13.26 11.87
C LYS A 2 -1.37 -12.42 12.86
N GLN A 3 -0.76 -11.88 13.92
CA GLN A 3 -1.39 -10.96 14.87
C GLN A 3 -1.84 -9.62 14.23
N LEU A 4 -1.17 -9.18 13.15
CA LEU A 4 -1.50 -7.94 12.43
C LEU A 4 -2.89 -8.03 11.78
N LEU A 5 -3.29 -9.21 11.29
CA LEU A 5 -4.57 -9.42 10.63
C LEU A 5 -5.79 -9.29 11.58
N LYS A 6 -5.56 -9.30 12.90
CA LYS A 6 -6.62 -9.16 13.91
C LYS A 6 -7.04 -7.73 14.15
N HIS A 7 -6.19 -6.76 13.82
CA HIS A 7 -6.48 -5.35 13.98
C HIS A 7 -6.87 -4.76 12.62
N PRO A 8 -8.06 -4.14 12.49
CA PRO A 8 -8.59 -3.72 11.18
C PRO A 8 -7.63 -2.77 10.44
N ILE A 9 -6.99 -1.83 11.16
CA ILE A 9 -6.02 -0.91 10.56
C ILE A 9 -4.84 -1.65 9.90
N HIS A 10 -4.28 -2.64 10.60
CA HIS A 10 -3.12 -3.39 10.10
C HIS A 10 -3.52 -4.33 8.98
N LEU A 11 -4.73 -4.91 9.02
CA LEU A 11 -5.30 -5.71 7.95
C LEU A 11 -5.38 -4.92 6.64
N PHE A 12 -5.89 -3.69 6.68
CA PHE A 12 -5.91 -2.82 5.51
C PHE A 12 -4.50 -2.44 5.06
N SER A 13 -3.63 -2.02 5.98
CA SER A 13 -2.25 -1.64 5.62
C SER A 13 -1.48 -2.73 4.89
N VAL A 14 -1.67 -4.01 5.24
CA VAL A 14 -1.00 -5.13 4.58
C VAL A 14 -1.79 -5.73 3.41
N GLY A 15 -2.81 -5.01 2.92
CA GLY A 15 -3.61 -5.44 1.77
C GLY A 15 -4.32 -6.77 1.98
N PHE A 16 -4.95 -6.94 3.15
CA PHE A 16 -5.63 -8.19 3.54
C PHE A 16 -4.71 -9.42 3.59
N GLY A 17 -3.41 -9.20 3.77
CA GLY A 17 -2.39 -10.25 3.85
C GLY A 17 -1.55 -10.37 2.58
N ALA A 18 -1.86 -9.66 1.51
CA ALA A 18 -1.05 -9.65 0.28
C ALA A 18 0.38 -9.14 0.52
N GLY A 19 0.56 -8.14 1.39
CA GLY A 19 1.87 -7.65 1.79
C GLY A 19 2.69 -8.64 2.63
N LEU A 20 2.11 -9.75 3.09
CA LEU A 20 2.82 -10.78 3.84
C LEU A 20 3.50 -11.83 2.93
N VAL A 21 3.34 -11.72 1.61
CA VAL A 21 4.02 -12.58 0.64
C VAL A 21 5.52 -12.30 0.67
N SER A 22 6.34 -13.35 0.72
CA SER A 22 7.80 -13.24 0.83
C SER A 22 8.49 -12.73 -0.44
N ILE A 23 7.85 -12.89 -1.61
CA ILE A 23 8.39 -12.53 -2.91
C ILE A 23 7.50 -11.46 -3.55
N ALA A 24 8.09 -10.29 -3.81
CA ALA A 24 7.41 -9.15 -4.43
C ALA A 24 6.05 -8.83 -3.77
N PRO A 25 6.01 -8.54 -2.44
CA PRO A 25 4.77 -8.18 -1.73
C PRO A 25 4.03 -7.05 -2.43
N GLY A 26 4.80 -6.17 -3.09
CA GLY A 26 4.24 -5.08 -3.83
C GLY A 26 3.37 -5.46 -5.06
N THR A 27 3.81 -6.52 -5.73
CA THR A 27 3.04 -7.10 -6.85
C THR A 27 1.77 -7.75 -6.33
N ALA A 28 1.84 -8.44 -5.18
CA ALA A 28 0.67 -9.02 -4.54
C ALA A 28 -0.34 -7.94 -4.11
N GLY A 29 0.13 -6.81 -3.55
CA GLY A 29 -0.71 -5.66 -3.23
C GLY A 29 -1.40 -5.09 -4.47
N THR A 30 -0.65 -4.87 -5.55
CA THR A 30 -1.21 -4.37 -6.81
C THR A 30 -2.26 -5.33 -7.39
N LEU A 31 -2.08 -6.64 -7.27
CA LEU A 31 -3.10 -7.63 -7.68
C LEU A 31 -4.39 -7.53 -6.86
N VAL A 32 -4.31 -7.22 -5.56
CA VAL A 32 -5.50 -6.89 -4.77
C VAL A 32 -6.17 -5.62 -5.32
N GLY A 33 -5.39 -4.62 -5.73
CA GLY A 33 -5.88 -3.45 -6.46
C GLY A 33 -6.64 -3.81 -7.74
N VAL A 34 -6.14 -4.78 -8.52
CA VAL A 34 -6.83 -5.29 -9.72
C VAL A 34 -8.19 -5.89 -9.37
N VAL A 35 -8.26 -6.71 -8.31
CA VAL A 35 -9.53 -7.29 -7.84
C VAL A 35 -10.51 -6.19 -7.43
N PHE A 36 -10.06 -5.18 -6.69
CA PHE A 36 -10.88 -4.02 -6.32
C PHE A 36 -11.37 -3.28 -7.57
N TYR A 37 -10.50 -3.02 -8.55
CA TYR A 37 -10.88 -2.37 -9.80
C TYR A 37 -11.96 -3.16 -10.54
N ILE A 38 -11.82 -4.49 -10.65
CA ILE A 38 -12.82 -5.34 -11.32
C ILE A 38 -14.19 -5.23 -10.65
N CYS A 39 -14.24 -5.07 -9.33
CA CYS A 39 -15.48 -4.85 -8.58
C CYS A 39 -16.07 -3.43 -8.78
N LEU A 40 -15.23 -2.44 -9.05
CA LEU A 40 -15.61 -1.02 -9.12
C LEU A 40 -15.77 -0.48 -10.55
N GLN A 41 -15.22 -1.14 -11.57
CA GLN A 41 -15.16 -0.65 -12.96
C GLN A 41 -16.53 -0.43 -13.61
N SER A 42 -17.60 -1.04 -13.09
CA SER A 42 -18.98 -0.85 -13.56
C SER A 42 -19.65 0.40 -13.00
N LEU A 43 -19.03 1.06 -12.01
CA LEU A 43 -19.54 2.30 -11.45
C LEU A 43 -19.37 3.45 -12.46
N SER A 44 -20.34 4.38 -12.45
CA SER A 44 -20.14 5.65 -13.14
C SER A 44 -19.01 6.44 -12.46
N LEU A 45 -18.36 7.32 -13.22
CA LEU A 45 -17.23 8.11 -12.72
C LEU A 45 -17.60 8.91 -11.44
N SER A 46 -18.83 9.42 -11.36
CA SER A 46 -19.36 10.14 -10.19
C SER A 46 -19.42 9.30 -8.90
N TRP A 47 -19.52 7.97 -9.02
CA TRP A 47 -19.48 7.04 -7.88
C TRP A 47 -18.08 6.47 -7.64
N TYR A 48 -17.34 6.22 -8.72
CA TYR A 48 -15.97 5.70 -8.63
C TYR A 48 -15.05 6.67 -7.86
N LEU A 49 -15.11 7.97 -8.18
CA LEU A 49 -14.23 8.97 -7.58
C LEU A 49 -14.39 9.09 -6.05
N PRO A 50 -15.61 9.23 -5.48
CA PRO A 50 -15.79 9.21 -4.02
C PRO A 50 -15.29 7.93 -3.35
N VAL A 51 -15.50 6.77 -3.97
CA VAL A 51 -15.01 5.49 -3.41
C VAL A 51 -13.49 5.48 -3.34
N VAL A 52 -12.80 5.86 -4.42
CA VAL A 52 -11.34 5.94 -4.43
C VAL A 52 -10.84 6.99 -3.43
N ALA A 53 -11.51 8.13 -3.30
CA ALA A 53 -11.15 9.14 -2.31
C ALA A 53 -11.27 8.62 -0.87
N ILE A 54 -12.34 7.87 -0.56
CA ILE A 54 -12.54 7.24 0.75
C ILE A 54 -11.45 6.20 1.05
N LEU A 55 -10.91 5.51 0.05
CA LEU A 55 -9.81 4.57 0.25
C LEU A 55 -8.44 5.28 0.37
N PHE A 56 -8.27 6.40 -0.33
CA PHE A 56 -7.04 7.18 -0.38
C PHE A 56 -6.79 8.03 0.87
N ILE A 57 -7.77 8.83 1.29
CA ILE A 57 -7.64 9.79 2.40
C ILE A 57 -7.14 9.12 3.69
N PRO A 58 -7.73 8.03 4.20
CA PRO A 58 -7.26 7.36 5.41
C PRO A 58 -6.02 6.50 5.16
N GLY A 59 -5.64 6.24 3.90
CA GLY A 59 -4.55 5.34 3.53
C GLY A 59 -3.21 5.77 4.13
N GLY A 60 -2.87 7.05 4.04
CA GLY A 60 -1.64 7.57 4.66
C GLY A 60 -1.61 7.40 6.19
N TRP A 61 -2.77 7.54 6.85
CA TRP A 61 -2.88 7.30 8.29
C TRP A 61 -2.72 5.81 8.63
N PHE A 62 -3.36 4.91 7.89
CA PHE A 62 -3.21 3.47 8.07
C PHE A 62 -1.75 3.03 7.93
N CYS A 63 -1.09 3.44 6.84
CA CYS A 63 0.32 3.15 6.59
C CYS A 63 1.21 3.69 7.72
N GLY A 64 0.96 4.92 8.18
CA GLY A 64 1.71 5.51 9.30
C GLY A 64 1.51 4.78 10.63
N VAL A 65 0.28 4.35 10.95
CA VAL A 65 0.00 3.54 12.16
C VAL A 65 0.74 2.21 12.10
N THR A 66 0.68 1.52 10.96
CA THR A 66 1.32 0.20 10.79
C THR A 66 2.85 0.30 10.77
N ALA A 67 3.42 1.32 10.13
CA ALA A 67 4.86 1.58 10.16
C ALA A 67 5.37 1.81 11.59
N ARG A 68 4.63 2.57 12.41
CA ARG A 68 4.94 2.75 13.83
C ARG A 68 4.91 1.43 14.61
N THR A 69 3.90 0.58 14.37
CA THR A 69 3.79 -0.72 15.04
C THR A 69 4.91 -1.68 14.64
N LEU A 70 5.36 -1.62 13.38
CA LEU A 70 6.43 -2.48 12.88
C LEU A 70 7.83 -1.98 13.25
N VAL A 71 7.97 -0.74 13.77
CA VAL A 71 9.27 -0.13 14.15
C VAL A 71 10.26 -0.09 12.97
N VAL A 72 9.74 -0.11 11.76
CA VAL A 72 10.49 0.09 10.52
C VAL A 72 9.76 1.11 9.69
N HIS A 73 10.49 2.13 9.26
CA HIS A 73 10.05 2.99 8.18
C HIS A 73 9.98 2.17 6.89
N ASP A 74 8.89 2.32 6.14
CA ASP A 74 8.69 1.71 4.82
C ASP A 74 8.88 0.18 4.79
N HIS A 75 8.19 -0.54 5.68
CA HIS A 75 8.16 -2.00 5.59
C HIS A 75 7.49 -2.41 4.27
N PRO A 76 8.11 -3.26 3.43
CA PRO A 76 7.56 -3.69 2.13
C PRO A 76 6.25 -4.49 2.24
N ALA A 77 5.77 -4.76 3.46
CA ALA A 77 4.51 -5.43 3.71
C ALA A 77 3.34 -4.46 3.79
N ILE A 78 3.60 -3.16 3.87
CA ILE A 78 2.59 -2.12 3.77
C ILE A 78 2.38 -1.88 2.27
N VAL A 79 1.21 -2.25 1.75
CA VAL A 79 0.90 -2.30 0.31
C VAL A 79 -0.42 -1.59 -0.02
N TRP A 80 -0.98 -0.86 0.95
CA TRP A 80 -2.24 -0.16 0.77
C TRP A 80 -2.13 0.99 -0.26
N ASP A 81 -0.99 1.66 -0.27
CA ASP A 81 -0.62 2.66 -1.27
C ASP A 81 -0.59 2.07 -2.69
N GLU A 82 -0.19 0.81 -2.85
CA GLU A 82 -0.20 0.16 -4.17
C GLU A 82 -1.61 -0.20 -4.64
N ILE A 83 -2.46 -0.67 -3.73
CA ILE A 83 -3.88 -0.95 -4.01
C ILE A 83 -4.56 0.33 -4.48
N VAL A 84 -4.44 1.40 -3.71
CA VAL A 84 -5.12 2.67 -4.01
C VAL A 84 -4.46 3.39 -5.20
N GLY A 85 -3.14 3.35 -5.32
CA GLY A 85 -2.42 3.92 -6.45
C GLY A 85 -2.82 3.26 -7.77
N PHE A 86 -3.03 1.94 -7.78
CA PHE A 86 -3.57 1.24 -8.94
C PHE A 86 -5.00 1.69 -9.26
N LEU A 87 -5.88 1.83 -8.26
CA LEU A 87 -7.25 2.33 -8.47
C LEU A 87 -7.28 3.76 -9.04
N ILE A 88 -6.35 4.62 -8.61
CA ILE A 88 -6.17 5.97 -9.16
C ILE A 88 -5.71 5.90 -10.62
N THR A 89 -4.75 5.02 -10.93
CA THR A 89 -4.25 4.81 -12.30
C THR A 89 -5.38 4.42 -13.26
N MET A 90 -6.37 3.67 -12.77
CA MET A 90 -7.50 3.19 -13.57
C MET A 90 -8.68 4.18 -13.67
N ILE A 91 -8.56 5.41 -13.13
CA ILE A 91 -9.62 6.43 -13.24
C ILE A 91 -9.91 6.71 -14.72
N ALA A 92 -11.19 6.62 -15.11
CA ALA A 92 -11.69 6.89 -16.46
C ALA A 92 -11.06 6.05 -17.59
N VAL A 93 -10.35 4.97 -17.25
CA VAL A 93 -9.81 4.03 -18.22
C VAL A 93 -10.97 3.18 -18.79
N PRO A 94 -11.02 2.92 -20.11
CA PRO A 94 -12.07 2.11 -20.70
C PRO A 94 -12.07 0.68 -20.16
N MET A 95 -13.25 0.04 -20.13
CA MET A 95 -13.36 -1.36 -19.73
C MET A 95 -12.61 -2.27 -20.72
N GLY A 96 -11.95 -3.30 -20.19
CA GLY A 96 -11.29 -4.34 -20.99
C GLY A 96 -9.99 -4.85 -20.37
N TRP A 97 -9.71 -6.13 -20.59
CA TRP A 97 -8.53 -6.80 -20.04
C TRP A 97 -7.20 -6.21 -20.53
N SER A 98 -7.16 -5.71 -21.77
CA SER A 98 -5.99 -5.01 -22.31
C SER A 98 -5.66 -3.76 -21.51
N TRP A 99 -6.67 -3.00 -21.09
CA TRP A 99 -6.51 -1.79 -20.28
C TRP A 99 -6.09 -2.09 -18.85
N VAL A 100 -6.64 -3.16 -18.25
CA VAL A 100 -6.20 -3.64 -16.93
C VAL A 100 -4.72 -4.05 -16.97
N LEU A 101 -4.32 -4.81 -17.98
CA LEU A 101 -2.92 -5.23 -18.14
C LEU A 101 -1.99 -4.04 -18.39
N ALA A 102 -2.38 -3.12 -19.27
CA ALA A 102 -1.62 -1.90 -19.53
C ALA A 102 -1.49 -1.04 -18.27
N GLY A 103 -2.59 -0.82 -17.55
CA GLY A 103 -2.59 -0.09 -16.28
C GLY A 103 -1.69 -0.76 -15.24
N PHE A 104 -1.72 -2.10 -15.15
CA PHE A 104 -0.87 -2.85 -14.23
C PHE A 104 0.61 -2.69 -14.55
N ILE A 105 0.98 -2.87 -15.81
CA ILE A 105 2.37 -2.73 -16.26
C ILE A 105 2.85 -1.30 -16.05
N LEU A 106 2.08 -0.30 -16.47
CA LEU A 106 2.44 1.11 -16.33
C LEU A 106 2.54 1.51 -14.87
N PHE A 107 1.57 1.13 -14.04
CA PHE A 107 1.60 1.41 -12.61
C PHE A 107 2.85 0.82 -11.96
N ARG A 108 3.15 -0.47 -12.17
CA ARG A 108 4.35 -1.11 -11.61
C ARG A 108 5.63 -0.48 -12.16
N LEU A 109 5.66 -0.11 -13.44
CA LEU A 109 6.81 0.55 -14.04
C LEU A 109 7.07 1.90 -13.35
N PHE A 110 6.06 2.73 -13.15
CA PHE A 110 6.21 4.04 -12.52
C PHE A 110 6.43 3.98 -11.00
N ASP A 111 5.76 3.06 -10.31
CA ASP A 111 5.92 2.83 -8.87
C ASP A 111 7.32 2.31 -8.52
N ILE A 112 7.85 1.35 -9.30
CA ILE A 112 9.20 0.81 -9.12
C ILE A 112 10.26 1.80 -9.59
N ALA A 113 10.09 2.40 -10.77
CA ALA A 113 11.12 3.26 -11.35
C ALA A 113 11.25 4.61 -10.64
N LYS A 114 10.23 5.05 -9.89
CA LYS A 114 10.12 6.38 -9.26
C LYS A 114 10.80 7.47 -10.10
N PRO A 115 10.43 7.64 -11.38
CA PRO A 115 11.16 8.55 -12.25
C PRO A 115 11.11 9.98 -11.69
N TRP A 116 12.15 10.73 -12.00
CA TRP A 116 12.28 12.14 -11.63
C TRP A 116 11.02 12.91 -12.05
N PRO A 117 10.38 13.73 -11.17
CA PRO A 117 10.88 14.38 -9.95
C PRO A 117 10.44 13.74 -8.61
N ILE A 118 9.61 12.69 -8.62
CA ILE A 118 9.08 12.02 -7.41
C ILE A 118 10.23 11.45 -6.56
N GLY A 119 11.25 10.86 -7.21
CA GLY A 119 12.44 10.36 -6.53
C GLY A 119 13.32 11.44 -5.85
N ILE A 120 13.16 12.72 -6.18
CA ILE A 120 13.83 13.81 -5.44
C ILE A 120 13.06 14.14 -4.17
N ILE A 121 11.74 14.28 -4.24
CA ILE A 121 10.90 14.60 -3.08
C ILE A 121 10.93 13.45 -2.07
N ASP A 122 10.85 12.20 -2.53
CA ASP A 122 10.97 11.00 -1.68
C ASP A 122 12.29 10.98 -0.89
N ARG A 123 13.41 11.38 -1.52
CA ARG A 123 14.72 11.48 -0.86
C ARG A 123 14.82 12.62 0.14
N HIS A 124 14.11 13.73 -0.08
CA HIS A 124 14.13 14.88 0.85
C HIS A 124 13.15 14.72 2.02
N VAL A 125 12.05 13.98 1.84
CA VAL A 125 11.03 13.74 2.88
C VAL A 125 11.39 12.55 3.79
N ARG A 126 12.11 11.54 3.28
CA ARG A 126 12.65 10.43 4.11
C ARG A 126 13.68 10.88 5.15
N GLY A 127 14.16 12.12 5.10
CA GLY A 127 15.03 12.76 6.10
C GLY A 127 14.30 13.42 7.28
N GLY A 128 12.99 13.19 7.45
CA GLY A 128 12.18 13.66 8.59
C GLY A 128 12.59 13.03 9.92
N SER A 129 13.72 13.50 10.46
CA SER A 129 14.25 13.22 11.79
C SER A 129 13.31 13.71 12.90
N VAL A 130 12.27 12.94 13.26
CA VAL A 130 11.59 13.04 14.57
C VAL A 130 11.00 11.68 14.96
N TYR A 131 11.82 10.67 15.24
CA TYR A 131 11.34 9.55 16.06
C TYR A 131 12.37 9.18 17.11
N PRO A 132 12.06 9.37 18.41
CA PRO A 132 12.90 8.83 19.46
C PRO A 132 12.89 7.30 19.35
N PRO A 133 14.02 6.61 19.60
CA PRO A 133 14.06 5.15 19.58
C PRO A 133 13.01 4.56 20.54
N PRO A 134 12.41 3.39 20.22
CA PRO A 134 11.43 2.76 21.08
C PRO A 134 11.98 2.56 22.49
N ASN A 135 11.13 2.76 23.51
CA ASN A 135 11.50 2.45 24.87
C ASN A 135 11.75 0.93 25.05
N GLU A 136 12.68 0.60 25.93
CA GLU A 136 13.17 -0.77 26.17
C GLU A 136 12.05 -1.77 26.56
N LYS A 137 10.91 -1.26 27.02
CA LYS A 137 9.76 -2.07 27.49
C LYS A 137 8.97 -2.76 26.39
N ILE A 138 9.04 -2.35 25.12
CA ILE A 138 8.26 -2.96 24.02
C ILE A 138 9.08 -4.05 23.29
N ARG A 139 10.39 -4.14 23.59
CA ARG A 139 11.33 -5.13 23.05
C ARG A 139 10.89 -6.62 23.18
N PRO A 140 10.14 -7.08 24.22
CA PRO A 140 9.80 -8.49 24.37
C PRO A 140 8.77 -9.03 23.36
N LEU A 141 7.98 -8.16 22.71
CA LEU A 141 7.03 -8.59 21.67
C LEU A 141 7.72 -9.03 20.36
N PHE A 142 9.02 -8.78 20.23
CA PHE A 142 9.79 -8.92 19.00
C PHE A 142 10.81 -10.09 19.00
N SER A 143 10.77 -11.01 19.99
CA SER A 143 11.72 -12.13 20.09
C SER A 143 11.14 -13.51 19.73
N VAL A 144 9.92 -13.62 19.19
CA VAL A 144 9.36 -14.94 18.83
C VAL A 144 9.26 -15.09 17.32
N GLY A 145 10.23 -15.79 16.73
CA GLY A 145 10.14 -16.31 15.36
C GLY A 145 11.47 -16.42 14.62
N GLY A 146 12.51 -16.96 15.26
CA GLY A 146 13.80 -17.25 14.65
C GLY A 146 14.42 -18.50 15.26
N ALA A 147 13.86 -19.67 14.91
CA ALA A 147 14.50 -20.98 14.89
C ALA A 147 13.59 -21.93 14.09
#